data_AF-A0A0M7JPE2-F1
#
_entry.id   AF-A0A0M7JPE2-F1
#
_cell.length_a   1.000
_cell.length_b   1.000
_cell.length_c   1.000
_cell.angle_alpha   90.00
_cell.angle_beta   90.00
_cell.angle_gamma   90.00
#
_symmetry.space_group_name_H-M   'P 1'
#
loop_
_entity.id
_entity.type
_entity.pdbx_description
1 polymer ?
#
loop_
_entity_poly.entity_id
_entity_poly.type
_entity_poly.pdbx_seq_one_letter_code
_entity_poly.pdbx_strand_id
1 'polypeptide(L)'
;MMTVTRWLRTLLLPAVLLLPSAAALAQAAPTPGCEDFLAALGDKPESIEYQGCRQELHGQGKPLVARYRLDGTAAAGVERYLRQRFDLQPLHYRCCGWEAPPQSWRDPRTGRDYLIVFASEETLVSSRARWDRIDNFHIRVELYTEAI
;
A
#
# COMPACT_ATOMS: atom_id res chain seq x y z
N MET A 1 15.43 -80.57 -13.32
CA MET A 1 16.02 -80.38 -12.00
C MET A 1 16.98 -79.20 -12.05
N MET A 2 16.79 -78.26 -11.12
CA MET A 2 17.78 -77.38 -10.49
C MET A 2 18.46 -76.28 -11.33
N THR A 3 17.88 -75.10 -11.18
CA THR A 3 18.46 -73.75 -11.21
C THR A 3 19.75 -73.60 -10.38
N VAL A 4 20.72 -72.81 -10.87
CA VAL A 4 21.79 -72.23 -10.05
C VAL A 4 21.97 -70.73 -10.38
N THR A 5 21.32 -69.93 -9.56
CA THR A 5 21.83 -68.75 -8.85
C THR A 5 22.73 -67.75 -9.58
N ARG A 6 22.15 -66.60 -9.97
CA ARG A 6 22.89 -65.34 -10.15
C ARG A 6 22.61 -64.42 -8.98
N TRP A 7 23.67 -64.13 -8.24
CA TRP A 7 23.72 -63.15 -7.18
C TRP A 7 23.65 -61.75 -7.79
N LEU A 8 22.64 -60.96 -7.45
CA LEU A 8 22.70 -59.52 -7.57
C LEU A 8 22.25 -58.92 -6.24
N ARG A 9 23.22 -58.39 -5.49
CA ARG A 9 22.99 -57.63 -4.25
C ARG A 9 22.28 -56.34 -4.62
N THR A 10 20.98 -56.29 -4.44
CA THR A 10 20.19 -55.06 -4.52
C THR A 10 20.49 -54.19 -3.30
N LEU A 11 21.29 -53.14 -3.50
CA LEU A 11 21.47 -52.05 -2.55
C LEU A 11 20.16 -51.24 -2.50
N LEU A 12 19.37 -51.45 -1.45
CA LEU A 12 18.24 -50.59 -1.08
C LEU A 12 18.78 -49.30 -0.44
N LEU A 13 18.81 -48.22 -1.21
CA LEU A 13 18.94 -46.85 -0.68
C LEU A 13 17.54 -46.34 -0.33
N PRO A 14 17.27 -45.89 0.91
CA PRO A 14 16.01 -45.24 1.23
C PRO A 14 16.06 -43.83 0.64
N ALA A 15 15.32 -43.60 -0.44
CA ALA A 15 15.07 -42.26 -0.94
C ALA A 15 14.16 -41.54 0.06
N VAL A 16 14.78 -40.85 1.02
CA VAL A 16 14.08 -39.90 1.91
C VAL A 16 13.57 -38.76 1.03
N LEU A 17 12.27 -38.77 0.75
CA LEU A 17 11.56 -37.72 0.05
C LEU A 17 11.59 -36.44 0.90
N LEU A 18 12.57 -35.57 0.62
CA LEU A 18 12.55 -34.16 1.00
C LEU A 18 11.41 -33.49 0.23
N LEU A 19 10.22 -33.46 0.83
CA LEU A 19 9.12 -32.63 0.36
C LEU A 19 9.45 -31.17 0.71
N PRO A 20 9.68 -30.28 -0.27
CA PRO A 20 9.80 -28.87 0.01
C PRO A 20 8.42 -28.39 0.49
N SER A 21 8.34 -27.90 1.73
CA SER A 21 7.16 -27.22 2.24
C SER A 21 6.89 -25.99 1.39
N ALA A 22 6.01 -26.13 0.40
CA ALA A 22 5.46 -25.01 -0.33
C ALA A 22 4.50 -24.27 0.62
N ALA A 23 5.06 -23.40 1.45
CA ALA A 23 4.29 -22.36 2.10
C ALA A 23 3.86 -21.38 0.98
N ALA A 24 2.77 -21.72 0.29
CA ALA A 24 2.11 -20.79 -0.61
C ALA A 24 1.64 -19.61 0.26
N LEU A 25 2.29 -18.46 0.07
CA LEU A 25 1.79 -17.20 0.58
C LEU A 25 0.41 -17.01 -0.06
N ALA A 26 -0.66 -17.25 0.69
CA ALA A 26 -2.00 -16.98 0.23
C ALA A 26 -2.11 -15.46 0.03
N GLN A 27 -1.97 -14.99 -1.21
CA GLN A 27 -2.39 -13.65 -1.56
C GLN A 27 -3.90 -13.59 -1.34
N ALA A 28 -4.34 -12.74 -0.41
CA ALA A 28 -5.75 -12.48 -0.19
C ALA A 28 -6.41 -12.10 -1.53
N ALA A 29 -7.60 -12.65 -1.80
CA ALA A 29 -8.35 -12.30 -3.00
C ALA A 29 -8.55 -10.77 -3.08
N PRO A 30 -8.49 -10.17 -4.28
CA PRO A 30 -8.68 -8.74 -4.44
C PRO A 30 -10.03 -8.31 -3.86
N THR A 31 -10.03 -7.27 -3.02
CA THR A 31 -11.25 -6.69 -2.48
C THR A 31 -12.01 -5.94 -3.58
N PRO A 32 -13.27 -6.28 -3.89
CA PRO A 32 -14.03 -5.60 -4.93
C PRO A 32 -14.11 -4.08 -4.71
N GLY A 33 -13.85 -3.30 -5.76
CA GLY A 33 -13.85 -1.83 -5.71
C GLY A 33 -12.64 -1.22 -5.00
N CYS A 34 -11.69 -2.02 -4.51
CA CYS A 34 -10.45 -1.56 -3.93
C CYS A 34 -9.36 -1.47 -5.00
N GLU A 35 -9.00 -0.26 -5.37
CA GLU A 35 -8.12 0.03 -6.49
C GLU A 35 -7.16 1.18 -6.16
N ASP A 36 -6.32 1.55 -7.13
CA ASP A 36 -5.53 2.78 -7.05
C ASP A 36 -6.46 3.99 -7.26
N PHE A 37 -7.02 4.49 -6.15
CA PHE A 37 -7.96 5.61 -6.19
C PHE A 37 -7.36 6.88 -6.80
N LEU A 38 -6.09 7.19 -6.51
CA LEU A 38 -5.48 8.38 -7.10
C LEU A 38 -5.33 8.25 -8.62
N ALA A 39 -4.99 7.06 -9.13
CA ALA A 39 -4.98 6.81 -10.57
C ALA A 39 -6.40 6.87 -11.17
N ALA A 40 -7.41 6.28 -10.51
CA ALA A 40 -8.79 6.29 -10.96
C ALA A 40 -9.43 7.70 -10.97
N LEU A 41 -8.95 8.60 -10.11
CA LEU A 41 -9.36 10.01 -10.04
C LEU A 41 -8.61 10.92 -11.04
N GLY A 42 -7.58 10.40 -11.71
CA GLY A 42 -6.83 11.03 -12.80
C GLY A 42 -5.60 11.83 -12.37
N ASP A 43 -4.61 11.89 -13.27
CA ASP A 43 -3.39 12.71 -13.17
C ASP A 43 -2.49 12.44 -11.94
N LYS A 44 -2.50 11.20 -11.43
CA LYS A 44 -1.60 10.78 -10.34
C LYS A 44 -0.12 10.92 -10.76
N PRO A 45 0.70 11.71 -10.05
CA PRO A 45 2.14 11.78 -10.31
C PRO A 45 2.83 10.41 -10.20
N GLU A 46 3.77 10.13 -11.11
CA GLU A 46 4.54 8.86 -11.11
C GLU A 46 5.37 8.65 -9.83
N SER A 47 5.74 9.74 -9.16
CA SER A 47 6.45 9.70 -7.87
C SER A 47 5.61 9.17 -6.71
N ILE A 48 4.30 8.95 -6.90
CA ILE A 48 3.40 8.36 -5.90
C ILE A 48 3.28 6.86 -6.15
N GLU A 49 4.05 6.08 -5.38
CA GLU A 49 4.01 4.62 -5.40
C GLU A 49 2.72 4.13 -4.74
N TYR A 50 1.95 3.30 -5.46
CA TYR A 50 0.78 2.63 -4.90
C TYR A 50 1.18 1.35 -4.17
N GLN A 51 0.85 1.28 -2.88
CA GLN A 51 1.20 0.13 -2.01
C GLN A 51 0.06 -0.90 -1.88
N GLY A 52 -1.06 -0.66 -2.54
CA GLY A 52 -2.25 -1.51 -2.49
C GLY A 52 -3.42 -0.89 -1.75
N CYS A 53 -4.56 -1.56 -1.88
CA CYS A 53 -5.83 -1.19 -1.28
C CYS A 53 -6.41 -2.39 -0.54
N ARG A 54 -6.96 -2.15 0.66
CA ARG A 54 -7.70 -3.17 1.43
C ARG A 54 -8.92 -2.56 2.11
N GLN A 55 -9.94 -3.37 2.36
CA GLN A 55 -11.02 -2.97 3.26
C GLN A 55 -10.54 -3.00 4.71
N GLU A 56 -10.72 -1.90 5.44
CA GLU A 56 -10.45 -1.89 6.88
C GLU A 56 -11.68 -2.31 7.67
N LEU A 57 -11.64 -3.53 8.22
CA LEU A 57 -12.80 -4.14 8.91
C LEU A 57 -13.08 -3.57 10.30
N HIS A 58 -12.10 -2.89 10.89
CA HIS A 58 -12.18 -2.31 12.25
C HIS A 58 -12.46 -0.81 12.25
N GLY A 59 -12.48 -0.15 11.08
CA GLY A 59 -12.88 1.25 10.94
C GLY A 59 -14.40 1.40 10.88
N GLN A 60 -14.92 2.53 11.37
CA GLN A 60 -16.32 2.89 11.14
C GLN A 60 -16.60 3.00 9.65
N GLY A 61 -17.74 2.47 9.18
CA GLY A 61 -18.09 2.42 7.75
C GLY A 61 -17.27 1.45 6.89
N LYS A 62 -16.37 0.68 7.51
CA LYS A 62 -15.50 -0.33 6.88
C LYS A 62 -14.93 0.14 5.54
N PRO A 63 -14.21 1.27 5.51
CA PRO A 63 -13.82 1.92 4.27
C PRO A 63 -12.84 1.06 3.47
N LEU A 64 -12.81 1.30 2.17
CA LEU A 64 -11.72 0.84 1.32
C LEU A 64 -10.56 1.83 1.47
N VAL A 65 -9.38 1.34 1.77
CA VAL A 65 -8.22 2.17 2.10
C VAL A 65 -7.07 1.86 1.15
N ALA A 66 -6.78 2.80 0.26
CA ALA A 66 -5.60 2.79 -0.59
C ALA A 66 -4.43 3.51 0.11
N ARG A 67 -3.25 2.90 0.09
CA ARG A 67 -2.02 3.45 0.67
C ARG A 67 -1.00 3.75 -0.40
N TYR A 68 -0.26 4.83 -0.20
CA TYR A 68 0.76 5.30 -1.12
C TYR A 68 1.98 5.79 -0.37
N ARG A 69 3.13 5.69 -1.03
CA ARG A 69 4.43 6.16 -0.54
C ARG A 69 5.09 7.03 -1.59
N LEU A 70 5.89 7.99 -1.14
CA LEU A 70 6.74 8.81 -2.00
C LEU A 70 7.98 9.24 -1.23
N ASP A 71 9.06 9.45 -1.97
CA ASP A 71 10.30 9.98 -1.39
C ASP A 71 10.16 11.47 -1.06
N GLY A 72 10.90 11.93 -0.06
CA GLY A 72 10.85 13.34 0.37
C GLY A 72 11.24 14.35 -0.71
N THR A 73 12.02 13.95 -1.71
CA THR A 73 12.36 14.78 -2.89
C THR A 73 11.14 15.13 -3.74
N ALA A 74 10.10 14.30 -3.73
CA ALA A 74 8.86 14.52 -4.46
C ALA A 74 7.78 15.23 -3.63
N ALA A 75 7.94 15.30 -2.30
CA ALA A 75 6.90 15.71 -1.37
C ALA A 75 6.31 17.10 -1.65
N ALA A 76 7.13 18.09 -2.03
CA ALA A 76 6.65 19.43 -2.37
C ALA A 76 5.82 19.47 -3.66
N GLY A 77 6.16 18.64 -4.65
CA GLY A 77 5.40 18.51 -5.88
C GLY A 77 4.05 17.81 -5.62
N VAL A 78 4.08 16.74 -4.84
CA VAL A 78 2.89 15.97 -4.47
C VAL A 78 1.95 16.75 -3.55
N GLU A 79 2.48 17.52 -2.60
CA GLU A 79 1.68 18.47 -1.80
C GLU A 79 0.89 19.39 -2.74
N ARG A 80 1.57 20.03 -3.71
CA ARG A 80 0.92 20.93 -4.66
C ARG A 80 -0.17 20.23 -5.47
N TYR A 81 0.09 19.02 -5.96
CA TYR A 81 -0.90 18.20 -6.65
C TYR A 81 -2.14 17.96 -5.78
N LEU A 82 -1.97 17.50 -4.54
CA LEU A 82 -3.08 17.21 -3.64
C LEU A 82 -3.88 18.46 -3.27
N ARG A 83 -3.20 19.59 -3.07
CA ARG A 83 -3.83 20.89 -2.82
C ARG A 83 -4.68 21.35 -4.01
N GLN A 84 -4.16 21.24 -5.22
CA GLN A 84 -4.86 21.69 -6.42
C GLN A 84 -6.03 20.77 -6.79
N ARG A 85 -5.86 19.46 -6.63
CA ARG A 85 -6.84 18.47 -7.08
C ARG A 85 -7.94 18.21 -6.06
N PHE A 86 -7.58 18.22 -4.78
CA PHE A 86 -8.45 17.79 -3.68
C PHE A 86 -8.61 18.82 -2.57
N ASP A 87 -8.13 20.06 -2.79
CA ASP A 87 -8.20 21.14 -1.82
C ASP A 87 -7.53 20.79 -0.48
N LEU A 88 -6.51 19.92 -0.49
CA LEU A 88 -5.75 19.58 0.71
C LEU A 88 -5.17 20.87 1.31
N GLN A 89 -5.11 20.94 2.64
CA GLN A 89 -4.38 22.01 3.32
C GLN A 89 -2.87 21.73 3.28
N PRO A 90 -2.01 22.77 3.34
CA PRO A 90 -0.57 22.56 3.40
C PRO A 90 -0.17 21.79 4.66
N LEU A 91 0.91 21.00 4.56
CA LEU A 91 1.45 20.24 5.67
C LEU A 91 2.11 21.17 6.67
N HIS A 92 1.91 20.93 7.95
CA HIS A 92 2.57 21.65 9.03
C HIS A 92 3.43 20.68 9.83
N TYR A 93 4.62 21.14 10.24
CA TYR A 93 5.44 20.37 11.16
C TYR A 93 4.83 20.42 12.56
N ARG A 94 4.50 19.26 13.13
CA ARG A 94 3.89 19.12 14.46
C ARG A 94 4.55 17.97 15.19
N CYS A 95 5.04 18.24 16.40
CA CYS A 95 5.90 17.35 17.20
C CYS A 95 7.16 16.91 16.44
N CYS A 96 6.96 15.99 15.50
CA CYS A 96 7.89 14.96 15.12
C CYS A 96 7.63 14.50 13.68
N GLY A 97 6.89 15.28 12.91
CA GLY A 97 6.52 14.96 11.53
C GLY A 97 5.77 16.09 10.86
N TRP A 98 5.49 15.91 9.58
CA TRP A 98 4.68 16.80 8.77
C TRP A 98 3.33 16.18 8.53
N GLU A 99 2.26 16.91 8.76
CA GLU A 99 0.90 16.44 8.50
C GLU A 99 -0.01 17.58 8.06
N ALA A 100 -1.00 17.23 7.25
CA ALA A 100 -2.17 18.07 7.01
C ALA A 100 -3.37 17.54 7.79
N PRO A 101 -4.33 18.40 8.19
CA PRO A 101 -5.64 17.92 8.60
C PRO A 101 -6.24 16.98 7.53
N PRO A 102 -6.91 15.89 7.90
CA PRO A 102 -7.62 15.04 6.94
C PRO A 102 -8.57 15.87 6.09
N GLN A 103 -8.56 15.65 4.77
CA GLN A 103 -9.40 16.38 3.83
C GLN A 103 -10.47 15.49 3.23
N SER A 104 -11.72 15.89 3.40
CA SER A 104 -12.85 15.25 2.72
C SER A 104 -13.01 15.83 1.32
N TRP A 105 -13.14 14.97 0.32
CA TRP A 105 -13.34 15.37 -1.06
C TRP A 105 -14.39 14.49 -1.73
N ARG A 106 -15.35 15.13 -2.40
CA ARG A 106 -16.44 14.45 -3.09
C ARG A 106 -16.17 14.43 -4.59
N ASP A 107 -16.15 13.24 -5.20
CA ASP A 107 -15.99 13.12 -6.65
C ASP A 107 -17.22 13.69 -7.37
N PRO A 108 -17.09 14.78 -8.14
CA PRO A 108 -18.23 15.39 -8.81
C PRO A 108 -18.86 14.49 -9.89
N ARG A 109 -18.14 13.46 -10.38
CA ARG A 109 -18.65 12.54 -11.41
C ARG A 109 -19.50 11.41 -10.83
N THR A 110 -19.09 10.88 -9.68
CA THR A 110 -19.69 9.68 -9.08
C THR A 110 -20.46 9.98 -7.79
N GLY A 111 -20.26 11.15 -7.20
CA GLY A 111 -20.84 11.56 -5.92
C GLY A 111 -20.25 10.85 -4.70
N ARG A 112 -19.16 10.07 -4.87
CA ARG A 112 -18.49 9.32 -3.80
C ARG A 112 -17.62 10.22 -2.94
N ASP A 113 -17.64 9.98 -1.63
CA ASP A 113 -16.84 10.73 -0.67
C ASP A 113 -15.54 9.99 -0.33
N TYR A 114 -14.44 10.74 -0.40
CA TYR A 114 -13.09 10.29 -0.09
C TYR A 114 -12.54 11.08 1.09
N LEU A 115 -11.78 10.41 1.97
CA LEU A 115 -10.95 11.06 2.97
C LEU A 115 -9.48 10.92 2.57
N ILE A 116 -8.77 12.03 2.45
CA ILE A 116 -7.38 12.08 2.01
C ILE A 116 -6.53 12.56 3.18
N VAL A 117 -5.54 11.74 3.54
CA VAL A 117 -4.55 12.04 4.58
C VAL A 117 -3.16 12.04 3.95
N PHE A 118 -2.36 13.05 4.24
CA PHE A 118 -0.99 13.17 3.77
C PHE A 118 -0.07 13.56 4.92
N ALA A 119 0.96 12.75 5.17
CA ALA A 119 1.90 12.95 6.26
C ALA A 119 3.30 12.41 5.93
N SER A 120 4.32 12.84 6.67
CA SER A 120 5.64 12.20 6.66
C SER A 120 5.70 11.01 7.61
N GLU A 121 6.73 10.18 7.47
CA GLU A 121 7.27 9.41 8.59
C GLU A 121 7.69 10.34 9.75
N GLU A 122 7.95 9.75 10.92
CA GLU A 122 8.57 10.50 12.02
C GLU A 122 9.93 11.07 11.60
N THR A 123 10.17 12.34 11.88
CA THR A 123 11.38 13.06 11.50
C THR A 123 11.60 14.29 12.37
N LEU A 124 12.87 14.65 12.58
CA LEU A 124 13.28 15.92 13.20
C LEU A 124 13.48 17.04 12.17
N VAL A 125 13.27 16.75 10.88
CA VAL A 125 13.46 17.72 9.80
C VAL A 125 12.26 18.67 9.74
N SER A 126 12.34 19.78 10.47
CA SER A 126 11.25 20.77 10.61
C SER A 126 11.20 21.88 9.56
N SER A 127 12.03 21.81 8.50
CA SER A 127 12.03 22.78 7.40
C SER A 127 11.66 22.13 6.07
N ARG A 128 10.68 22.70 5.34
CA ARG A 128 10.26 22.21 4.02
C ARG A 128 11.39 22.21 2.99
N ALA A 129 12.35 23.13 3.12
CA ALA A 129 13.51 23.20 2.24
C ALA A 129 14.47 22.00 2.38
N ARG A 130 14.26 21.13 3.38
CA ARG A 130 15.06 19.93 3.64
C ARG A 130 14.25 18.63 3.51
N TRP A 131 13.09 18.67 2.86
CA TRP A 131 12.25 17.48 2.69
C TRP A 131 12.94 16.35 1.93
N ASP A 132 13.94 16.65 1.10
CA ASP A 132 14.84 15.68 0.47
C ASP A 132 15.58 14.76 1.47
N ARG A 133 15.64 15.13 2.76
CA ARG A 133 16.25 14.35 3.85
C ARG A 133 15.25 13.50 4.64
N ILE A 134 13.98 13.51 4.26
CA ILE A 134 12.95 12.68 4.89
C ILE A 134 12.73 11.49 3.96
N ASP A 135 12.94 10.28 4.48
CA ASP A 135 12.93 9.07 3.66
C ASP A 135 11.59 8.88 2.96
N ASN A 136 10.48 9.00 3.70
CA ASN A 136 9.16 8.72 3.16
C ASN A 136 8.11 9.71 3.63
N PHE A 137 7.21 10.03 2.70
CA PHE A 137 5.88 10.51 3.01
C PHE A 137 4.84 9.49 2.55
N HIS A 138 3.69 9.52 3.20
CA HIS A 138 2.60 8.58 3.01
C HIS A 138 1.30 9.31 2.71
N ILE A 139 0.56 8.78 1.75
CA ILE A 139 -0.82 9.19 1.49
C ILE A 139 -1.72 8.01 1.83
N ARG A 140 -2.82 8.30 2.51
CA ARG A 140 -3.90 7.36 2.76
C ARG A 140 -5.18 7.94 2.17
N VAL A 141 -5.81 7.21 1.27
CA VAL A 141 -7.10 7.58 0.68
C VAL A 141 -8.13 6.55 1.12
N GLU A 142 -9.10 7.01 1.89
CA GLU A 142 -10.24 6.23 2.30
C GLU A 142 -11.43 6.53 1.41
N LEU A 143 -12.21 5.51 1.14
CA LEU A 143 -13.46 5.60 0.41
C LEU A 143 -14.54 4.93 1.25
N TYR A 144 -15.52 5.73 1.67
CA TYR A 144 -16.63 5.24 2.47
C TYR A 144 -17.51 4.31 1.61
N THR A 145 -17.85 3.16 2.18
CA THR A 145 -18.68 2.13 1.49
C THR A 145 -20.14 2.16 1.91
N GLU A 146 -20.47 2.93 2.93
CA GLU A 146 -21.85 3.17 3.38
C GLU A 146 -22.43 4.40 2.70
N ALA A 147 -23.72 4.33 2.35
CA ALA A 147 -24.46 5.50 1.91
C ALA A 147 -24.75 6.36 3.15
N ILE A 148 -24.31 7.63 3.11
CA ILE A 148 -24.60 8.63 4.14
C ILE A 148 -26.02 9.16 3.95
#